data_AF-A0A9P9A321-F1
#
_entry.id   AF-A0A9P9A321-F1
#
_cell.length_a   1.000
_cell.length_b   1.000
_cell.length_c   1.000
_cell.angle_alpha   90.00
_cell.angle_beta   90.00
_cell.angle_gamma   90.00
#
_symmetry.space_group_name_H-M   'P 1'
#
loop_
_entity.id
_entity.type
_entity.pdbx_description
1 polymer ?
#
loop_
_entity_poly.entity_id
_entity_poly.type
_entity_poly.pdbx_seq_one_letter_code
_entity_poly.pdbx_strand_id
1 'polypeptide(L)'
;MSQAIPLTRLGGKAFNHSAGNDAEAEYDRLRDLAREEAKKRNACFDRSHQAYERGDGAEAKELSNEGKRHAAKMDEYNKQASDFIFRENNATGRVADDTIDLHGQFVEEAEDILEQRIRYAQQHGQTHLHVIVGKGNHSTNHVQKIKPRVEQVCQELGLQYATEENAGRMYINLQGGEAVMPPAQQGGYPHGGGHQQQQQHGGQQQHHGGQSQYPGGQQQQHGGQQHQQQQQQQGGDMAEKIVTTLLKKLEKACCVVM
;
A
#
# COMPACT_ATOMS: atom_id res chain seq x y z
N MET A 1 -31.44 -12.11 11.30
CA MET A 1 -30.32 -13.07 11.16
C MET A 1 -29.07 -12.27 10.81
N SER A 2 -28.29 -11.89 11.84
CA SER A 2 -27.09 -11.07 11.68
C SER A 2 -25.96 -11.95 11.17
N GLN A 3 -25.52 -11.74 9.94
CA GLN A 3 -24.42 -12.49 9.35
C GLN A 3 -23.13 -12.07 10.05
N ALA A 4 -22.61 -12.92 10.93
CA ALA A 4 -21.29 -12.77 11.52
C ALA A 4 -20.25 -12.84 10.40
N ILE A 5 -19.57 -11.72 10.14
CA ILE A 5 -18.46 -11.66 9.21
C ILE A 5 -17.33 -12.56 9.77
N PRO A 6 -16.86 -13.58 9.04
CA PRO A 6 -15.89 -14.52 9.57
C PRO A 6 -14.54 -13.83 9.82
N LEU A 7 -14.13 -13.90 11.08
CA LEU A 7 -12.88 -13.41 11.66
C LEU A 7 -11.74 -14.38 11.35
N THR A 8 -11.17 -14.33 10.15
CA THR A 8 -9.99 -15.14 9.82
C THR A 8 -8.72 -14.31 9.93
N ARG A 9 -7.84 -14.74 10.84
CA ARG A 9 -6.41 -14.39 10.97
C ARG A 9 -5.80 -14.19 9.58
N LEU A 10 -5.11 -13.07 9.36
CA LEU A 10 -4.32 -12.85 8.15
C LEU A 10 -3.23 -13.92 8.12
N GLY A 11 -3.43 -14.95 7.30
CA GLY A 11 -2.46 -16.01 7.07
C GLY A 11 -1.50 -15.57 5.98
N GLY A 12 -0.38 -14.95 6.37
CA GLY A 12 0.73 -14.59 5.47
C GLY A 12 1.05 -13.09 5.43
N LYS A 13 2.27 -12.77 4.97
CA LYS A 13 2.95 -11.47 5.13
C LYS A 13 2.07 -10.27 4.75
N ALA A 14 1.92 -9.34 5.69
CA ALA A 14 1.17 -8.09 5.48
C ALA A 14 1.92 -7.06 4.63
N PHE A 15 3.20 -7.28 4.31
CA PHE A 15 4.02 -6.33 3.54
C PHE A 15 4.30 -6.86 2.13
N ASN A 16 4.37 -5.95 1.16
CA ASN A 16 4.70 -6.29 -0.23
C ASN A 16 6.21 -6.52 -0.45
N HIS A 17 7.00 -6.29 0.61
CA HIS A 17 8.45 -6.46 0.66
C HIS A 17 8.84 -7.26 1.90
N SER A 18 10.08 -7.75 1.99
CA SER A 18 10.64 -8.23 3.25
C SER A 18 10.78 -7.05 4.22
N ALA A 19 9.69 -6.72 4.91
CA ALA A 19 9.74 -5.88 6.08
C ALA A 19 10.55 -6.60 7.16
N GLY A 20 11.24 -5.86 8.03
CA GLY A 20 11.83 -6.47 9.22
C GLY A 20 10.72 -7.18 10.00
N ASN A 21 11.01 -8.33 10.62
CA ASN A 21 10.03 -9.09 11.40
C ASN A 21 9.27 -8.23 12.43
N ASP A 22 9.88 -7.13 12.88
CA ASP A 22 9.30 -6.17 13.83
C ASP A 22 8.13 -5.36 13.26
N ALA A 23 8.16 -5.00 11.97
CA ALA A 23 7.08 -4.24 11.34
C ALA A 23 5.84 -5.10 11.07
N GLU A 24 6.04 -6.37 10.69
CA GLU A 24 4.97 -7.36 10.63
C GLU A 24 4.31 -7.56 11.99
N ALA A 25 5.11 -7.73 13.04
CA ALA A 25 4.61 -7.90 14.39
C ALA A 25 3.80 -6.69 14.90
N GLU A 26 4.25 -5.46 14.63
CA GLU A 26 3.53 -4.27 15.09
C GLU A 26 2.21 -4.06 14.33
N TYR A 27 2.19 -4.27 13.01
CA TYR A 27 0.94 -4.22 12.24
C TYR A 27 -0.08 -5.24 12.76
N ASP A 28 0.35 -6.50 12.95
CA ASP A 28 -0.52 -7.55 13.45
C ASP A 28 -1.00 -7.26 14.87
N ARG A 29 -0.13 -6.74 15.74
CA ARG A 29 -0.50 -6.31 17.09
C ARG A 29 -1.59 -5.25 17.07
N LEU A 30 -1.48 -4.22 16.24
CA LEU A 30 -2.48 -3.16 16.13
C LEU A 30 -3.83 -3.72 15.62
N ARG A 31 -3.80 -4.59 14.61
CA ARG A 31 -5.01 -5.26 14.12
C ARG A 31 -5.63 -6.20 15.17
N ASP A 32 -4.82 -6.87 15.97
CA ASP A 32 -5.31 -7.71 17.07
C ASP A 32 -5.95 -6.88 18.18
N LEU A 33 -5.37 -5.74 18.56
CA LEU A 33 -5.98 -4.82 19.51
C LEU A 33 -7.34 -4.31 19.01
N ALA A 34 -7.46 -3.95 17.72
CA ALA A 34 -8.73 -3.60 17.12
C ALA A 34 -9.75 -4.75 17.20
N ARG A 35 -9.34 -5.99 16.90
CA ARG A 35 -10.21 -7.18 17.00
C ARG A 35 -10.70 -7.42 18.43
N GLU A 36 -9.85 -7.22 19.43
CA GLU A 36 -10.25 -7.37 20.84
C GLU A 36 -11.27 -6.30 21.25
N GLU A 37 -11.08 -5.04 20.85
CA GLU A 37 -12.06 -3.99 21.09
C GLU A 37 -13.39 -4.25 20.35
N ALA A 38 -13.34 -4.81 19.14
CA ALA A 38 -14.54 -5.22 18.40
C ALA A 38 -15.33 -6.31 19.14
N LYS A 39 -14.65 -7.29 19.75
CA LYS A 39 -15.32 -8.33 20.58
C LYS A 39 -16.02 -7.71 21.78
N LYS A 40 -15.35 -6.81 22.51
CA LYS A 40 -15.92 -6.11 23.67
C LYS A 40 -17.12 -5.25 23.28
N ARG A 41 -17.02 -4.51 22.17
CA ARG A 41 -18.11 -3.71 21.61
C ARG A 41 -19.34 -4.57 21.33
N ASN A 42 -19.16 -5.69 20.61
CA ASN A 42 -20.27 -6.57 20.25
C ASN A 42 -20.94 -7.13 21.51
N ALA A 43 -20.16 -7.58 22.50
CA ALA A 43 -20.70 -8.05 23.77
C ALA A 43 -21.49 -6.95 24.53
N CYS A 44 -21.03 -5.70 24.49
CA CYS A 44 -21.76 -4.57 25.09
C CYS A 44 -23.09 -4.32 24.37
N PHE A 45 -23.11 -4.36 23.04
CA PHE A 45 -24.34 -4.15 22.28
C PHE A 45 -25.34 -5.31 22.43
N ASP A 46 -24.86 -6.55 22.48
CA ASP A 46 -25.72 -7.71 22.74
C ASP A 46 -26.38 -7.60 24.12
N ARG A 47 -25.61 -7.24 25.15
CA ARG A 47 -26.13 -7.03 26.51
C ARG A 47 -27.05 -5.81 26.58
N SER A 48 -26.72 -4.73 25.88
CA SER A 48 -27.55 -3.51 25.79
C SER A 48 -28.92 -3.84 25.18
N HIS A 49 -28.95 -4.66 24.14
CA HIS A 49 -30.18 -5.12 23.52
C HIS A 49 -31.02 -5.95 24.49
N GLN A 50 -30.42 -6.92 25.19
CA GLN A 50 -31.10 -7.72 26.21
C GLN A 50 -31.66 -6.86 27.36
N ALA A 51 -30.90 -5.85 27.81
CA ALA A 51 -31.36 -4.90 28.84
C ALA A 51 -32.57 -4.07 28.37
N TYR A 52 -32.59 -3.68 27.10
CA TYR A 52 -33.73 -2.99 26.51
C TYR A 52 -34.97 -3.90 26.43
N GLU A 53 -34.81 -5.15 25.98
CA GLU A 53 -35.92 -6.12 25.86
C GLU A 53 -36.60 -6.44 27.20
N ARG A 54 -35.84 -6.43 28.30
CA ARG A 54 -36.37 -6.62 29.66
C ARG A 54 -36.89 -5.33 30.32
N GLY A 55 -36.94 -4.21 29.58
CA GLY A 55 -37.48 -2.92 30.03
C GLY A 55 -36.51 -2.06 30.86
N ASP A 56 -35.24 -2.45 30.96
CA ASP A 56 -34.22 -1.71 31.71
C ASP A 56 -33.47 -0.73 30.80
N GLY A 57 -34.13 0.39 30.51
CA GLY A 57 -33.58 1.43 29.62
C GLY A 57 -32.32 2.11 30.16
N ALA A 58 -32.15 2.16 31.49
CA ALA A 58 -30.97 2.76 32.10
C ALA A 58 -29.73 1.89 31.88
N GLU A 59 -29.81 0.59 32.18
CA GLU A 59 -28.70 -0.32 31.89
C GLU A 59 -28.43 -0.43 30.38
N ALA A 60 -29.48 -0.48 29.56
CA ALA A 60 -29.34 -0.51 28.11
C ALA A 60 -28.53 0.70 27.60
N LYS A 61 -28.80 1.90 28.13
CA LYS A 61 -28.10 3.12 27.76
C LYS A 61 -26.63 3.09 28.19
N GLU A 62 -26.33 2.65 29.40
CA GLU A 62 -24.96 2.55 29.91
C GLU A 62 -24.12 1.56 29.07
N LEU A 63 -24.65 0.37 28.79
CA LEU A 63 -24.01 -0.63 27.94
C LEU A 63 -23.84 -0.14 26.50
N SER A 64 -24.81 0.61 25.97
CA SER A 64 -24.68 1.23 24.64
C SER A 64 -23.55 2.26 24.61
N ASN A 65 -23.45 3.11 25.63
CA ASN A 65 -22.37 4.08 25.76
C ASN A 65 -21.01 3.39 25.90
N GLU A 66 -20.93 2.28 26.64
CA GLU A 66 -19.73 1.45 26.74
C GLU A 66 -19.34 0.83 25.40
N GLY A 67 -20.29 0.24 24.68
CA GLY A 67 -20.06 -0.27 23.33
C GLY A 67 -19.53 0.80 22.38
N LYS A 68 -20.06 2.03 22.44
CA LYS A 68 -19.54 3.16 21.65
C LYS A 68 -18.10 3.52 22.00
N ARG A 69 -17.71 3.45 23.28
CA ARG A 69 -16.30 3.67 23.69
C ARG A 69 -15.38 2.60 23.12
N HIS A 70 -15.81 1.34 23.11
CA HIS A 70 -15.04 0.26 22.46
C HIS A 70 -14.99 0.39 20.95
N ALA A 71 -16.06 0.88 20.31
CA ALA A 71 -16.07 1.20 18.88
C ALA A 71 -15.02 2.26 18.55
N ALA A 72 -14.98 3.36 19.30
CA ALA A 72 -14.00 4.42 19.09
C ALA A 72 -12.54 3.93 19.23
N LYS A 73 -12.26 3.08 20.24
CA LYS A 73 -10.93 2.46 20.40
C LYS A 73 -10.57 1.49 19.29
N MET A 74 -11.53 0.70 18.82
CA MET A 74 -11.32 -0.17 17.66
C MET A 74 -10.94 0.66 16.43
N ASP A 75 -11.65 1.74 16.17
CA ASP A 75 -11.38 2.64 15.04
C ASP A 75 -10.00 3.29 15.17
N GLU A 76 -9.61 3.69 16.38
CA GLU A 76 -8.28 4.22 16.68
C GLU A 76 -7.16 3.21 16.36
N TYR A 77 -7.28 1.96 16.80
CA TYR A 77 -6.28 0.92 16.51
C TYR A 77 -6.24 0.53 15.03
N ASN A 78 -7.40 0.45 14.36
CA ASN A 78 -7.43 0.21 12.91
C ASN A 78 -6.75 1.35 12.16
N LYS A 79 -7.01 2.61 12.55
CA LYS A 79 -6.34 3.77 11.98
C LYS A 79 -4.83 3.71 12.18
N GLN A 80 -4.36 3.38 13.38
CA GLN A 80 -2.93 3.24 13.64
C GLN A 80 -2.32 2.14 12.75
N ALA A 81 -2.98 0.99 12.60
CA ALA A 81 -2.53 -0.09 11.73
C ALA A 81 -2.46 0.34 10.26
N SER A 82 -3.50 1.02 9.78
CA SER A 82 -3.61 1.53 8.41
C SER A 82 -2.52 2.55 8.09
N ASP A 83 -2.33 3.54 8.98
CA ASP A 83 -1.30 4.57 8.83
C ASP A 83 0.11 3.95 8.87
N PHE A 84 0.33 2.94 9.72
CA PHE A 84 1.61 2.24 9.83
C PHE A 84 1.96 1.50 8.53
N ILE A 85 1.09 0.61 8.06
CA ILE A 85 1.35 -0.16 6.84
C ILE A 85 1.41 0.71 5.59
N PHE A 86 0.60 1.77 5.52
CA PHE A 86 0.66 2.74 4.44
C PHE A 86 2.05 3.39 4.35
N ARG A 87 2.55 3.89 5.48
CA ARG A 87 3.85 4.56 5.56
C ARG A 87 4.99 3.61 5.19
N GLU A 88 4.97 2.38 5.68
CA GLU A 88 6.01 1.39 5.40
C GLU A 88 6.03 0.98 3.93
N ASN A 89 4.86 0.72 3.32
CA ASN A 89 4.79 0.30 1.91
C ASN A 89 5.09 1.47 0.94
N ASN A 90 4.75 2.71 1.32
CA ASN A 90 4.93 3.90 0.47
C ASN A 90 6.12 4.78 0.89
N ALA A 91 7.04 4.25 1.71
CA ALA A 91 8.24 4.98 2.11
C ALA A 91 9.10 5.34 0.88
N THR A 92 9.87 6.42 0.97
CA THR A 92 10.73 6.89 -0.12
C THR A 92 11.62 5.78 -0.65
N GLY A 93 11.55 5.51 -1.97
CA GLY A 93 12.33 4.46 -2.64
C GLY A 93 11.70 3.07 -2.61
N ARG A 94 10.52 2.87 -1.98
CA ARG A 94 9.76 1.61 -2.04
C ARG A 94 8.91 1.50 -3.29
N VAL A 95 8.26 2.59 -3.67
CA VAL A 95 7.43 2.70 -4.87
C VAL A 95 7.85 3.93 -5.66
N ALA A 96 7.53 3.95 -6.96
CA ALA A 96 7.74 5.11 -7.80
C ALA A 96 6.77 6.24 -7.43
N ASP A 97 7.10 7.49 -7.78
CA ASP A 97 6.32 8.67 -7.41
C ASP A 97 4.89 8.66 -7.99
N ASP A 98 4.69 7.98 -9.12
CA ASP A 98 3.42 7.76 -9.80
C ASP A 98 2.69 6.49 -9.31
N THR A 99 3.18 5.87 -8.23
CA THR A 99 2.66 4.61 -7.70
C THR A 99 2.18 4.79 -6.26
N ILE A 100 1.11 4.09 -5.90
CA ILE A 100 0.62 3.97 -4.53
C ILE A 100 0.37 2.50 -4.19
N ASP A 101 0.85 2.07 -3.03
CA ASP A 101 0.64 0.73 -2.51
C ASP A 101 -0.43 0.72 -1.41
N LEU A 102 -1.55 0.05 -1.71
CA LEU A 102 -2.71 -0.13 -0.83
C LEU A 102 -2.77 -1.55 -0.26
N HIS A 103 -1.74 -2.37 -0.50
CA HIS A 103 -1.66 -3.70 0.04
C HIS A 103 -1.76 -3.71 1.58
N GLY A 104 -2.59 -4.62 2.09
CA GLY A 104 -2.80 -4.82 3.52
C GLY A 104 -3.76 -3.81 4.17
N GLN A 105 -4.26 -2.84 3.43
CA GLN A 105 -5.36 -1.99 3.88
C GLN A 105 -6.69 -2.75 3.92
N PHE A 106 -7.61 -2.32 4.78
CA PHE A 106 -9.02 -2.69 4.66
C PHE A 106 -9.67 -1.91 3.50
N VAL A 107 -10.84 -2.36 3.07
CA VAL A 107 -11.49 -1.84 1.85
C VAL A 107 -11.80 -0.36 1.98
N GLU A 108 -12.39 0.02 3.11
CA GLU A 108 -12.77 1.40 3.43
C GLU A 108 -11.53 2.30 3.58
N GLU A 109 -10.46 1.79 4.19
CA GLU A 109 -9.19 2.50 4.31
C GLU A 109 -8.55 2.74 2.93
N ALA A 110 -8.54 1.72 2.07
CA ALA A 110 -7.97 1.79 0.73
C ALA A 110 -8.71 2.79 -0.16
N GLU A 111 -10.04 2.85 -0.05
CA GLU A 111 -10.90 3.82 -0.74
C GLU A 111 -10.52 5.26 -0.37
N ASP A 112 -10.53 5.57 0.93
CA ASP A 112 -10.25 6.93 1.43
C ASP A 112 -8.85 7.41 0.99
N ILE A 113 -7.87 6.52 1.09
CA ILE A 113 -6.48 6.79 0.69
C ILE A 113 -6.40 7.02 -0.83
N LEU A 114 -7.05 6.17 -1.63
CA LEU A 114 -7.01 6.26 -3.08
C LEU A 114 -7.65 7.56 -3.59
N GLU A 115 -8.84 7.92 -3.10
CA GLU A 115 -9.51 9.16 -3.50
C GLU A 115 -8.61 10.38 -3.27
N GLN A 116 -7.96 10.43 -2.10
CA GLN A 116 -7.07 11.52 -1.76
C GLN A 116 -5.83 11.55 -2.65
N ARG A 117 -5.23 10.39 -2.94
CA ARG A 117 -4.07 10.30 -3.83
C ARG A 117 -4.42 10.72 -5.25
N ILE A 118 -5.59 10.35 -5.77
CA ILE A 118 -6.08 10.75 -7.10
C ILE A 118 -6.25 12.26 -7.16
N ARG A 119 -6.95 12.87 -6.17
CA ARG A 119 -7.15 14.33 -6.13
C ARG A 119 -5.82 15.07 -6.05
N TYR A 120 -4.89 14.59 -5.22
CA TYR A 120 -3.54 15.14 -5.14
C TYR A 120 -2.82 15.04 -6.48
N ALA A 121 -2.86 13.87 -7.14
CA ALA A 121 -2.22 13.62 -8.43
C ALA A 121 -2.71 14.62 -9.50
N GLN A 122 -4.03 14.76 -9.61
CA GLN A 122 -4.67 15.67 -10.57
C GLN A 122 -4.30 17.13 -10.31
N GLN A 123 -4.31 17.57 -9.04
CA GLN A 123 -3.91 18.92 -8.65
C GLN A 123 -2.45 19.25 -8.99
N HIS A 124 -1.59 18.24 -9.05
CA HIS A 124 -0.16 18.37 -9.38
C HIS A 124 0.16 18.03 -10.83
N GLY A 125 -0.87 17.87 -11.69
CA GLY A 125 -0.68 17.64 -13.13
C GLY A 125 -0.16 16.24 -13.49
N GLN A 126 -0.24 15.27 -12.58
CA GLN A 126 0.03 13.87 -12.92
C GLN A 126 -1.06 13.36 -13.87
N THR A 127 -0.64 12.64 -14.91
CA THR A 127 -1.55 12.14 -15.95
C THR A 127 -2.10 10.75 -15.64
N HIS A 128 -1.40 9.99 -14.80
CA HIS A 128 -1.75 8.63 -14.45
C HIS A 128 -1.31 8.28 -13.02
N LEU A 129 -1.84 7.16 -12.52
CA LEU A 129 -1.48 6.59 -11.23
C LEU A 129 -1.44 5.06 -11.33
N HIS A 130 -0.37 4.45 -10.86
CA HIS A 130 -0.29 3.01 -10.63
C HIS A 130 -0.74 2.70 -9.20
N VAL A 131 -1.65 1.74 -9.04
CA VAL A 131 -2.20 1.33 -7.75
C VAL A 131 -1.91 -0.13 -7.51
N ILE A 132 -1.14 -0.45 -6.46
CA ILE A 132 -0.90 -1.82 -6.04
C ILE A 132 -2.00 -2.22 -5.04
N VAL A 133 -2.83 -3.18 -5.45
CA VAL A 133 -3.96 -3.71 -4.66
C VAL A 133 -3.63 -5.05 -3.99
N GLY A 134 -2.44 -5.59 -4.26
CA GLY A 134 -1.96 -6.88 -3.78
C GLY A 134 -2.58 -8.06 -4.54
N LYS A 135 -1.97 -9.24 -4.49
CA LYS A 135 -2.41 -10.43 -5.28
C LYS A 135 -3.56 -11.22 -4.66
N GLY A 136 -4.04 -10.83 -3.48
CA GLY A 136 -5.06 -11.56 -2.74
C GLY A 136 -4.56 -12.80 -2.01
N ASN A 137 -3.28 -13.15 -2.07
CA ASN A 137 -2.73 -14.33 -1.41
C ASN A 137 -2.83 -14.34 0.12
N HIS A 138 -3.08 -13.18 0.74
CA HIS A 138 -3.02 -12.98 2.19
C HIS A 138 -4.30 -12.38 2.78
N SER A 139 -5.28 -12.06 1.94
CA SER A 139 -6.58 -11.61 2.44
C SER A 139 -7.34 -12.77 3.07
N THR A 140 -8.24 -12.45 3.99
CA THR A 140 -9.19 -13.40 4.56
C THR A 140 -9.88 -14.19 3.45
N ASN A 141 -9.66 -15.50 3.38
CA ASN A 141 -10.15 -16.44 2.35
C ASN A 141 -9.56 -16.26 0.94
N HIS A 142 -8.39 -15.63 0.80
CA HIS A 142 -7.73 -15.36 -0.48
C HIS A 142 -8.53 -14.49 -1.47
N VAL A 143 -9.49 -13.70 -0.97
CA VAL A 143 -10.33 -12.83 -1.79
C VAL A 143 -9.68 -11.46 -1.95
N GLN A 144 -9.33 -11.05 -3.17
CA GLN A 144 -8.80 -9.72 -3.46
C GLN A 144 -9.93 -8.67 -3.35
N LYS A 145 -10.20 -8.18 -2.13
CA LYS A 145 -11.33 -7.25 -1.88
C LYS A 145 -11.05 -5.81 -2.27
N ILE A 146 -9.78 -5.40 -2.32
CA ILE A 146 -9.40 -4.02 -2.65
C ILE A 146 -9.63 -3.73 -4.12
N LYS A 147 -9.30 -4.67 -5.02
CA LYS A 147 -9.44 -4.46 -6.48
C LYS A 147 -10.85 -4.01 -6.88
N PRO A 148 -11.95 -4.73 -6.54
CA PRO A 148 -13.29 -4.28 -6.88
C PRO A 148 -13.61 -2.88 -6.34
N ARG A 149 -13.09 -2.51 -5.17
CA ARG A 149 -13.33 -1.17 -4.62
C ARG A 149 -12.59 -0.09 -5.40
N VAL A 150 -11.34 -0.34 -5.80
CA VAL A 150 -10.58 0.58 -6.66
C VAL A 150 -11.28 0.80 -8.00
N GLU A 151 -11.81 -0.27 -8.60
CA GLU A 151 -12.62 -0.19 -9.83
C GLU A 151 -13.85 0.71 -9.62
N GLN A 152 -14.56 0.54 -8.50
CA GLN A 152 -15.72 1.36 -8.17
C GLN A 152 -15.35 2.84 -7.98
N VAL A 153 -14.26 3.15 -7.26
CA VAL A 153 -13.79 4.55 -7.10
C VAL A 153 -13.46 5.17 -8.47
N CYS A 154 -12.85 4.42 -9.38
CA CYS A 154 -12.58 4.93 -10.73
C CYS A 154 -13.87 5.24 -11.48
N GLN A 155 -14.87 4.38 -11.40
CA GLN A 155 -16.20 4.62 -12.01
C GLN A 155 -16.88 5.86 -11.43
N GLU A 156 -16.87 6.00 -10.10
CA GLU A 156 -17.45 7.14 -9.37
C GLU A 156 -16.79 8.47 -9.76
N LEU A 157 -15.49 8.44 -10.07
CA LEU A 157 -14.72 9.62 -10.49
C LEU A 157 -14.67 9.82 -12.02
N GLY A 158 -15.32 8.96 -12.81
CA GLY A 158 -15.30 9.03 -14.27
C GLY A 158 -13.93 8.75 -14.89
N LEU A 159 -13.09 7.96 -14.20
CA LEU A 159 -11.74 7.61 -14.64
C LEU A 159 -11.74 6.22 -15.29
N GLN A 160 -10.93 6.07 -16.34
CA GLN A 160 -10.68 4.76 -16.95
C GLN A 160 -9.45 4.12 -16.30
N TYR A 161 -9.47 2.78 -16.23
CA TYR A 161 -8.37 2.00 -15.67
C TYR A 161 -8.08 0.76 -16.51
N ALA A 162 -6.86 0.24 -16.36
CA ALA A 162 -6.42 -1.03 -16.93
C ALA A 162 -5.81 -1.89 -15.81
N THR A 163 -6.08 -3.20 -15.83
CA THR A 163 -5.45 -4.13 -14.87
C THR A 163 -4.17 -4.70 -15.48
N GLU A 164 -3.10 -4.66 -14.70
CA GLU A 164 -1.87 -5.38 -15.04
C GLU A 164 -1.95 -6.81 -14.49
N GLU A 165 -2.38 -7.73 -15.36
CA GLU A 165 -2.43 -9.15 -15.04
C GLU A 165 -1.05 -9.63 -14.56
N ASN A 166 -1.01 -10.32 -13.41
CA ASN A 166 0.16 -10.90 -12.71
C ASN A 166 0.84 -10.04 -11.62
N ALA A 167 0.64 -8.72 -11.57
CA ALA A 167 1.29 -7.86 -10.57
C ALA A 167 0.42 -7.53 -9.35
N GLY A 168 -0.90 -7.67 -9.44
CA GLY A 168 -1.81 -7.08 -8.44
C GLY A 168 -1.74 -5.55 -8.49
N ARG A 169 -1.56 -5.00 -9.69
CA ARG A 169 -1.41 -3.57 -9.97
C ARG A 169 -2.45 -3.12 -10.99
N MET A 170 -2.93 -1.90 -10.85
CA MET A 170 -3.85 -1.24 -11.76
C MET A 170 -3.25 0.07 -12.24
N TYR A 171 -3.46 0.41 -13.51
CA TYR A 171 -3.14 1.72 -14.07
C TYR A 171 -4.43 2.53 -14.17
N ILE A 172 -4.42 3.75 -13.66
CA ILE A 172 -5.56 4.68 -13.71
C ILE A 172 -5.15 5.89 -14.54
N ASN A 173 -5.94 6.22 -15.57
CA ASN A 173 -5.78 7.46 -16.32
C ASN A 173 -6.51 8.59 -15.57
N LEU A 174 -5.75 9.56 -15.08
CA LEU A 174 -6.27 10.66 -14.27
C LEU A 174 -6.93 11.78 -15.10
N GLN A 175 -6.79 11.72 -16.43
CA GLN A 175 -7.33 12.70 -17.37
C GLN A 175 -8.72 12.31 -17.91
N GLY A 176 -9.25 11.14 -17.53
CA GLY A 176 -10.57 10.66 -17.97
C GLY A 176 -10.61 10.08 -19.39
N GLY A 177 -9.46 10.02 -20.09
CA GLY A 177 -9.32 9.35 -21.38
C GLY A 177 -9.09 7.84 -21.24
N GLU A 178 -8.93 7.15 -22.37
CA GLU A 178 -8.67 5.70 -22.40
C GLU A 178 -7.44 5.33 -21.55
N ALA A 179 -7.54 4.24 -20.80
CA ALA A 179 -6.44 3.71 -19.99
C ALA A 179 -5.46 2.90 -20.85
N VAL A 180 -4.74 3.59 -21.74
CA VAL A 180 -3.67 2.98 -22.53
C VAL A 180 -2.43 2.88 -21.67
N MET A 181 -2.07 1.66 -21.26
CA MET A 181 -0.83 1.44 -20.53
C MET A 181 0.36 1.72 -21.45
N PRO A 182 1.35 2.51 -21.02
CA PRO A 182 2.60 2.63 -21.77
C PRO A 182 3.24 1.23 -21.88
N PRO A 183 3.84 0.88 -23.02
CA PRO A 183 4.49 -0.42 -23.17
C PRO A 183 5.50 -0.58 -22.04
N ALA A 184 5.45 -1.75 -21.38
CA ALA A 184 6.33 -2.07 -20.26
C ALA A 184 7.76 -1.79 -20.69
N GLN A 185 8.36 -0.71 -20.16
CA GLN A 185 9.76 -0.46 -20.39
C GLN A 185 10.48 -1.68 -19.82
N GLN A 186 11.26 -2.35 -20.66
CA GLN A 186 12.21 -3.40 -20.27
C GLN A 186 13.35 -2.75 -19.45
N GLY A 187 13.01 -2.06 -18.36
CA GLY A 187 13.92 -1.58 -17.35
C GLY A 187 13.92 -2.62 -16.24
N GLY A 188 14.87 -3.54 -16.32
CA GLY A 188 15.09 -4.51 -15.25
C GLY A 188 15.33 -3.79 -13.93
N TYR A 189 14.43 -3.96 -12.97
CA TYR A 189 14.79 -3.80 -11.57
C TYR A 189 15.95 -4.78 -11.30
N PRO A 190 17.13 -4.32 -10.84
CA PRO A 190 18.18 -5.24 -10.48
C PRO A 190 17.73 -5.97 -9.21
N HIS A 191 17.15 -7.15 -9.40
CA HIS A 191 16.98 -8.09 -8.32
C HIS A 191 18.40 -8.54 -7.93
N GLY A 192 18.91 -7.94 -6.86
CA GLY A 192 20.15 -8.38 -6.21
C GLY A 192 20.02 -9.84 -5.81
N GLY A 193 20.75 -10.69 -6.52
CA GLY A 193 20.74 -12.15 -6.36
C GLY A 193 21.81 -12.76 -7.24
N GLY A 194 23.07 -12.47 -6.92
CA GLY A 194 24.23 -13.03 -7.60
C GLY A 194 24.30 -14.54 -7.39
N HIS A 195 23.97 -15.31 -8.43
CA HIS A 195 24.48 -16.66 -8.60
C HIS A 195 25.28 -16.71 -9.89
N GLN A 196 26.59 -16.56 -9.73
CA GLN A 196 27.61 -16.80 -10.75
C GLN A 196 27.65 -18.32 -11.01
N GLN A 197 27.01 -18.77 -12.10
CA GLN A 197 27.22 -20.12 -12.62
C GLN A 197 28.32 -20.07 -13.68
N GLN A 198 29.49 -20.55 -13.28
CA GLN A 198 30.69 -20.65 -14.09
C GLN A 198 30.50 -21.82 -15.08
N GLN A 199 30.21 -21.52 -16.35
CA GLN A 199 30.25 -22.51 -17.42
C GLN A 199 31.68 -22.67 -17.92
N GLN A 200 32.19 -23.87 -17.71
CA GLN A 200 33.52 -24.33 -18.11
C GLN A 200 33.40 -24.93 -19.53
N HIS A 201 33.85 -24.19 -20.55
CA HIS A 201 34.00 -24.72 -21.91
C HIS A 201 35.46 -25.10 -22.15
N GLY A 202 35.70 -26.42 -22.26
CA GLY A 202 36.94 -27.02 -22.77
C GLY A 202 37.05 -26.82 -24.28
N GLY A 203 38.24 -26.43 -24.73
CA GLY A 203 38.51 -26.05 -26.11
C GLY A 203 38.95 -27.19 -27.03
N GLN A 204 39.11 -26.83 -28.31
CA GLN A 204 40.11 -27.40 -29.20
C GLN A 204 40.49 -26.39 -30.28
N GLN A 205 41.80 -26.37 -30.56
CA GLN A 205 42.54 -25.47 -31.46
C GLN A 205 42.29 -25.75 -32.95
N GLN A 206 42.45 -24.73 -33.80
CA GLN A 206 43.34 -24.83 -34.96
C GLN A 206 43.80 -23.46 -35.50
N HIS A 207 45.05 -23.48 -35.99
CA HIS A 207 45.92 -22.40 -36.46
C HIS A 207 45.41 -21.61 -37.68
N HIS A 208 45.81 -20.32 -37.78
CA HIS A 208 46.74 -19.84 -38.83
C HIS A 208 47.27 -18.43 -38.53
N GLY A 209 48.56 -18.22 -38.82
CA GLY A 209 49.32 -17.03 -38.43
C GLY A 209 49.20 -15.82 -39.36
N GLY A 210 49.70 -14.69 -38.88
CA GLY A 210 49.82 -13.44 -39.62
C GLY A 210 50.47 -12.35 -38.78
N GLN A 211 51.72 -12.06 -39.11
CA GLN A 211 52.68 -11.13 -38.52
C GLN A 211 52.29 -9.65 -38.77
N SER A 212 52.40 -8.79 -37.74
CA SER A 212 53.00 -7.44 -37.84
C SER A 212 52.94 -6.68 -36.51
N GLN A 213 53.94 -5.81 -36.33
CA GLN A 213 54.47 -5.28 -35.09
C GLN A 213 54.53 -3.76 -35.21
N TYR A 214 53.87 -2.98 -34.33
CA TYR A 214 54.18 -1.56 -34.05
C TYR A 214 53.66 -1.15 -32.66
N PRO A 215 54.38 -0.30 -31.89
CA PRO A 215 54.02 0.07 -30.52
C PRO A 215 53.50 1.51 -30.36
N GLY A 216 52.74 1.74 -29.28
CA GLY A 216 52.74 2.99 -28.49
C GLY A 216 51.63 4.01 -28.79
N GLY A 217 50.78 4.29 -27.79
CA GLY A 217 49.86 5.43 -27.82
C GLY A 217 48.94 5.49 -26.59
N GLN A 218 49.09 6.55 -25.79
CA GLN A 218 48.53 6.80 -24.46
C GLN A 218 46.99 6.71 -24.31
N GLN A 219 46.60 6.26 -23.12
CA GLN A 219 45.25 6.27 -22.55
C GLN A 219 45.00 7.62 -21.86
N GLN A 220 43.93 8.33 -22.25
CA GLN A 220 43.44 9.53 -21.56
C GLN A 220 42.12 9.18 -20.86
N GLN A 221 42.11 9.40 -19.55
CA GLN A 221 41.04 9.03 -18.63
C GLN A 221 40.03 10.18 -18.50
N HIS A 222 38.75 9.88 -18.71
CA HIS A 222 37.64 10.77 -18.45
C HIS A 222 37.38 10.88 -16.94
N GLY A 223 37.33 12.10 -16.41
CA GLY A 223 36.84 12.41 -15.06
C GLY A 223 35.77 13.49 -15.12
N GLY A 224 34.50 13.07 -15.09
CA GLY A 224 33.34 13.95 -14.93
C GLY A 224 32.53 13.51 -13.72
N GLN A 225 32.78 14.12 -12.55
CA GLN A 225 31.97 14.01 -11.35
C GLN A 225 31.61 15.43 -10.91
N GLN A 226 30.32 15.78 -10.97
CA GLN A 226 29.60 16.67 -10.05
C GLN A 226 28.31 17.15 -10.71
N HIS A 227 27.20 16.45 -10.44
CA HIS A 227 25.85 17.04 -10.30
C HIS A 227 24.86 15.95 -9.88
N GLN A 228 24.86 15.56 -8.60
CA GLN A 228 23.75 14.77 -8.04
C GLN A 228 23.64 14.96 -6.54
N GLN A 229 23.29 16.17 -6.10
CA GLN A 229 23.02 16.42 -4.68
C GLN A 229 21.86 17.37 -4.38
N GLN A 230 20.93 17.61 -5.32
CA GLN A 230 19.78 18.48 -5.07
C GLN A 230 18.37 17.85 -5.19
N GLN A 231 18.24 16.54 -5.43
CA GLN A 231 16.90 15.91 -5.55
C GLN A 231 16.40 15.16 -4.31
N GLN A 232 17.20 15.01 -3.26
CA GLN A 232 16.82 14.18 -2.10
C GLN A 232 15.90 14.85 -1.07
N GLN A 233 15.53 16.13 -1.24
CA GLN A 233 14.82 16.87 -0.19
C GLN A 233 13.32 17.10 -0.46
N GLN A 234 12.78 16.73 -1.62
CA GLN A 234 11.36 16.98 -1.96
C GLN A 234 10.44 15.75 -1.79
N GLY A 235 10.98 14.51 -1.84
CA GLY A 235 10.16 13.29 -1.78
C GLY A 235 9.64 12.91 -0.39
N GLY A 236 10.40 13.19 0.68
CA GLY A 236 10.01 12.87 2.06
C GLY A 236 8.84 13.71 2.59
N ASP A 237 8.70 14.93 2.06
CA ASP A 237 7.66 15.90 2.45
C ASP A 237 6.27 15.48 1.92
N MET A 238 6.18 14.62 0.90
CA MET A 238 4.90 14.19 0.29
C MET A 238 4.16 13.16 1.15
N ALA A 239 4.86 12.12 1.61
CA ALA A 239 4.29 11.12 2.52
C ALA A 239 3.86 11.78 3.84
N GLU A 240 4.68 12.70 4.35
CA GLU A 240 4.36 13.48 5.55
C GLU A 240 3.18 14.44 5.32
N LYS A 241 3.06 15.08 4.14
CA LYS A 241 1.92 15.95 3.79
C LYS A 241 0.59 15.20 3.63
N ILE A 242 0.59 14.02 3.04
CA ILE A 242 -0.63 13.20 2.92
C ILE A 242 -1.05 12.70 4.30
N VAL A 243 -0.11 12.18 5.10
CA VAL A 243 -0.36 11.76 6.49
C VAL A 243 -0.84 12.94 7.34
N THR A 244 -0.22 14.12 7.24
CA THR A 244 -0.65 15.31 8.01
C THR A 244 -1.95 15.92 7.52
N THR A 245 -2.29 15.80 6.23
CA THR A 245 -3.59 16.24 5.70
C THR A 245 -4.72 15.30 6.15
N LEU A 246 -4.45 13.99 6.19
CA LEU A 246 -5.32 13.00 6.82
C LEU A 246 -5.55 13.32 8.31
N LEU A 247 -4.48 13.63 9.06
CA LEU A 247 -4.58 14.01 10.47
C LEU A 247 -5.40 15.30 10.68
N LYS A 248 -5.18 16.34 9.87
CA LYS A 248 -5.85 17.65 10.01
C LYS A 248 -7.31 17.68 9.58
N LYS A 249 -7.75 16.82 8.65
CA LYS A 249 -9.16 16.74 8.25
C LYS A 249 -10.02 16.00 9.28
N LEU A 250 -9.43 15.13 10.11
CA LEU A 250 -10.15 14.35 11.11
C LEU A 250 -10.42 15.14 12.42
N GLU A 251 -9.57 16.10 12.78
CA GLU A 251 -9.88 17.04 13.89
C GLU A 251 -11.10 17.92 13.58
N LYS A 252 -11.28 18.32 12.31
CA LYS A 252 -12.42 19.16 11.90
C LYS A 252 -13.74 18.38 11.75
N ALA A 253 -13.68 17.06 11.56
CA ALA A 253 -14.87 16.20 11.55
C ALA A 253 -15.39 15.86 12.96
N CYS A 254 -14.57 16.04 14.02
CA CYS A 254 -15.00 15.86 15.41
C CYS A 254 -15.74 17.06 16.01
N CYS A 255 -15.95 18.15 15.26
CA CYS A 255 -16.55 19.40 15.79
C CYS A 255 -17.88 19.80 15.14
N VAL A 256 -18.54 18.92 14.37
CA VAL A 256 -19.89 19.20 13.83
C VAL A 256 -20.88 18.14 14.31
N VAL A 257 -21.05 18.05 15.63
CA VAL A 257 -22.30 17.66 16.29
C VAL A 257 -22.37 18.47 17.59
N MET A 258 -22.87 19.71 17.49
CA MET A 258 -23.49 20.41 18.62
C MET A 258 -25.00 20.40 18.40
#